data_AF-A0A226HJN5-F1
#
_entry.id   AF-A0A226HJN5-F1
#
_cell.length_a   1.000
_cell.length_b   1.000
_cell.length_c   1.000
_cell.angle_alpha   90.00
_cell.angle_beta   90.00
_cell.angle_gamma   90.00
#
_symmetry.space_group_name_H-M   'P 1'
#
loop_
_entity.id
_entity.type
_entity.pdbx_description
1 polymer ?
#
loop_
_entity_poly.entity_id
_entity_poly.type
_entity_poly.pdbx_seq_one_letter_code
_entity_poly.pdbx_strand_id
1 'polypeptide(L)' 'METYLHDCRLRIGDTIREIREKKGYSQEQLAEIMNVSRTTISKIENGKFNFSIDYLSKFSWFLDFNTAILKNKK' A
#
# COMPACT_ATOMS: atom_id res chain seq x y z
N MET A 1 9.30 -17.50 -7.94
CA MET A 1 8.96 -16.15 -8.47
C MET A 1 7.68 -15.62 -7.85
N GLU A 2 6.60 -16.41 -7.88
CA GLU A 2 5.32 -16.04 -7.26
C GLU A 2 5.42 -15.72 -5.76
N THR A 3 6.12 -16.55 -4.98
CA THR A 3 6.39 -16.29 -3.55
C THR A 3 7.09 -14.95 -3.33
N TYR A 4 8.17 -14.69 -4.07
CA TYR A 4 8.92 -13.43 -3.98
C TYR A 4 8.04 -12.20 -4.26
N LEU A 5 7.20 -12.26 -5.30
CA LEU A 5 6.28 -11.17 -5.62
C LEU A 5 5.22 -10.98 -4.52
N HIS A 6 4.73 -12.07 -3.94
CA HIS A 6 3.80 -12.01 -2.81
C HIS A 6 4.47 -11.38 -1.57
N ASP A 7 5.69 -11.79 -1.23
CA ASP A 7 6.46 -11.23 -0.11
C ASP A 7 6.74 -9.73 -0.28
N CYS A 8 7.01 -9.30 -1.52
CA CYS A 8 7.14 -7.87 -1.83
C CYS A 8 5.83 -7.11 -1.60
N ARG A 9 4.69 -7.66 -2.05
CA ARG A 9 3.39 -7.04 -1.83
C ARG A 9 3.00 -7.01 -0.34
N LEU A 10 3.29 -8.06 0.42
CA LEU A 10 3.06 -8.09 1.86
C LEU A 10 3.83 -6.98 2.57
N ARG A 11 5.14 -6.87 2.34
CA ARG A 11 5.96 -5.81 2.97
C ARG A 11 5.46 -4.40 2.64
N ILE A 12 5.10 -4.15 1.37
CA ILE A 12 4.55 -2.86 0.95
C ILE A 12 3.17 -2.63 1.61
N GLY A 13 2.30 -3.64 1.61
CA GLY A 13 0.97 -3.58 2.21
C GLY A 13 1.01 -3.31 3.71
N ASP A 14 1.89 -3.98 4.45
CA ASP A 14 2.10 -3.75 5.88
C ASP A 14 2.64 -2.35 6.15
N THR A 15 3.58 -1.85 5.33
CA THR A 15 4.06 -0.46 5.45
C THR A 15 2.93 0.55 5.24
N ILE A 16 2.08 0.34 4.23
CA ILE A 16 0.91 1.19 3.97
C ILE A 16 -0.07 1.16 5.16
N ARG A 17 -0.32 -0.03 5.73
CA ARG A 17 -1.16 -0.21 6.92
C ARG A 17 -0.63 0.62 8.10
N GLU A 18 0.66 0.52 8.40
CA GLU A 18 1.28 1.27 9.49
C GLU A 18 1.14 2.79 9.31
N ILE A 19 1.36 3.29 8.09
CA ILE A 19 1.22 4.73 7.80
C ILE A 19 -0.25 5.16 7.95
N ARG A 20 -1.19 4.36 7.44
CA ARG A 20 -2.64 4.62 7.59
C ARG A 20 -3.02 4.71 9.07
N GLU A 21 -2.58 3.76 9.88
CA GLU A 21 -2.89 3.70 11.31
C GLU A 21 -2.26 4.86 12.08
N LYS A 22 -1.02 5.27 11.74
CA LYS A 22 -0.37 6.46 12.31
C LYS A 22 -1.12 7.76 11.99
N LYS A 23 -1.81 7.83 10.85
CA LYS A 23 -2.70 8.94 10.49
C LYS A 23 -4.09 8.85 11.12
N GLY A 24 -4.39 7.76 11.85
CA GLY A 24 -5.66 7.58 12.54
C GLY A 24 -6.83 7.17 11.63
N TYR A 25 -6.55 6.71 10.40
CA TYR A 25 -7.60 6.30 9.47
C TYR A 25 -7.96 4.82 9.63
N SER A 26 -9.25 4.52 9.62
CA SER A 26 -9.74 3.17 9.37
C SER A 26 -9.57 2.78 7.89
N GLN A 27 -9.67 1.49 7.57
CA GLN A 27 -9.67 1.04 6.18
C GLN A 27 -10.85 1.62 5.38
N GLU A 28 -12.00 1.84 6.04
CA GLU A 28 -13.19 2.45 5.41
C GLU A 28 -12.90 3.91 5.03
N GLN A 29 -12.38 4.69 5.98
CA GLN A 29 -12.06 6.11 5.75
C GLN A 29 -11.03 6.28 4.63
N LEU A 30 -9.98 5.45 4.61
CA LEU A 30 -9.02 5.51 3.51
C LEU A 30 -9.65 5.11 2.17
N ALA A 31 -10.53 4.12 2.17
CA ALA A 31 -11.24 3.69 0.97
C ALA A 31 -12.12 4.82 0.39
N GLU A 32 -12.85 5.53 1.26
CA GLU A 32 -13.65 6.70 0.90
C GLU A 32 -12.78 7.81 0.30
N ILE A 33 -11.67 8.18 0.97
CA ILE A 33 -10.73 9.21 0.51
C ILE A 33 -10.15 8.86 -0.87
N MET A 34 -9.82 7.58 -1.07
CA MET A 34 -9.23 7.10 -2.32
C MET A 34 -10.26 6.74 -3.39
N ASN A 35 -11.56 6.85 -3.09
CA ASN A 35 -12.68 6.42 -3.93
C ASN A 35 -12.53 4.97 -4.43
N VAL A 36 -12.29 4.05 -3.51
CA VAL A 36 -12.20 2.60 -3.76
C VAL A 36 -13.02 1.83 -2.72
N SER A 37 -13.14 0.51 -2.88
CA SER A 37 -13.79 -0.31 -1.86
C SER A 37 -12.88 -0.55 -0.65
N ARG A 38 -13.45 -0.66 0.55
CA ARG A 38 -12.74 -1.15 1.77
C ARG A 38 -12.02 -2.47 1.52
N THR A 39 -12.65 -3.36 0.76
CA THR A 39 -12.08 -4.67 0.38
C THR A 39 -10.81 -4.49 -0.45
N THR A 40 -10.73 -3.48 -1.31
CA THR A 40 -9.52 -3.15 -2.07
C THR A 40 -8.39 -2.77 -1.12
N ILE A 41 -8.64 -1.86 -0.17
CA ILE A 41 -7.65 -1.48 0.86
C ILE A 41 -7.19 -2.70 1.64
N SER A 42 -8.12 -3.51 2.14
CA SER A 42 -7.82 -4.73 2.88
C SER A 42 -6.98 -5.73 2.08
N LYS A 43 -7.29 -5.97 0.79
CA LYS A 43 -6.50 -6.87 -0.05
C LYS A 43 -5.09 -6.35 -0.32
N ILE A 44 -4.94 -5.02 -0.48
CA ILE A 44 -3.62 -4.38 -0.67
C ILE A 44 -2.77 -4.56 0.57
N GLU A 45 -3.30 -4.22 1.74
CA GLU A 45 -2.58 -4.34 3.02
C GLU A 45 -2.21 -5.78 3.37
N ASN A 46 -2.92 -6.77 2.81
CA ASN A 46 -2.63 -8.19 2.99
C ASN A 46 -1.85 -8.81 1.83
N GLY A 47 -1.31 -8.01 0.89
CA GLY A 47 -0.54 -8.49 -0.25
C GLY A 47 -1.30 -9.38 -1.25
N LYS A 48 -2.65 -9.41 -1.14
CA LYS A 48 -3.59 -10.22 -1.95
C LYS A 48 -4.06 -9.51 -3.21
N PHE A 49 -3.63 -8.27 -3.44
CA PHE A 49 -3.96 -7.52 -4.64
C PHE A 49 -2.69 -7.03 -5.35
N ASN A 50 -2.57 -7.35 -6.63
CA ASN A 50 -1.53 -6.81 -7.49
C ASN A 50 -1.98 -5.43 -8.00
N PHE A 51 -1.47 -4.36 -7.39
CA PHE A 51 -1.83 -2.99 -7.76
C PHE A 51 -0.71 -2.33 -8.57
N SER A 52 -1.10 -1.37 -9.42
CA SER A 52 -0.16 -0.64 -10.28
C SER A 52 0.67 0.39 -9.49
N ILE A 53 1.74 0.89 -10.11
CA ILE A 53 2.54 1.99 -9.56
C ILE A 53 1.70 3.26 -9.40
N ASP A 54 0.71 3.51 -10.25
CA ASP A 54 -0.21 4.64 -10.10
C ASP A 54 -1.03 4.52 -8.81
N TYR A 55 -1.46 3.31 -8.46
CA TYR A 55 -2.10 3.06 -7.17
C TYR A 55 -1.15 3.37 -6.01
N LEU A 56 0.11 2.91 -6.08
CA LEU A 56 1.12 3.23 -5.07
C LEU A 56 1.32 4.75 -4.94
N SER A 57 1.32 5.46 -6.07
CA SER A 57 1.46 6.92 -6.12
C SER A 57 0.25 7.62 -5.50
N LYS A 58 -0.96 7.10 -5.68
CA LYS A 58 -2.15 7.59 -4.96
C LYS A 58 -2.02 7.41 -3.46
N PHE A 59 -1.60 6.23 -2.99
CA PHE A 59 -1.33 6.03 -1.57
C PHE A 59 -0.29 7.02 -1.06
N SER A 60 0.80 7.21 -1.79
CA SER A 60 1.85 8.18 -1.47
C SER A 60 1.29 9.60 -1.31
N TRP A 61 0.38 10.01 -2.19
CA TRP A 61 -0.26 11.32 -2.11
C TRP A 61 -1.23 11.45 -0.92
N PHE A 62 -2.13 10.48 -0.73
CA PHE A 62 -3.15 10.56 0.34
C PHE A 62 -2.59 10.29 1.74
N LEU A 63 -1.60 9.42 1.84
CA LEU A 63 -0.93 9.06 3.09
C LEU A 63 0.39 9.80 3.31
N ASP A 64 0.71 10.79 2.47
CA ASP A 64 1.85 11.71 2.65
C ASP A 64 3.17 10.97 2.95
N PHE A 65 3.58 10.10 2.03
CA PHE A 65 4.88 9.43 2.07
C PHE A 65 5.55 9.47 0.71
N ASN A 66 6.88 9.38 0.69
CA ASN A 66 7.66 9.34 -0.54
C ASN A 66 7.92 7.90 -0.99
N THR A 67 7.89 7.67 -2.31
CA THR A 67 8.31 6.40 -2.92
C THR A 67 9.68 6.57 -3.58
N ALA A 68 10.55 5.58 -3.41
CA ALA A 68 11.88 5.58 -4.02
C ALA A 68 12.33 4.15 -4.31
N ILE A 69 13.12 3.97 -5.39
CA ILE A 69 13.80 2.71 -5.67
C ILE A 69 15.19 2.77 -5.04
N LEU A 70 15.43 1.92 -4.04
CA LEU A 70 16.74 1.80 -3.41
C LEU A 70 17.63 0.89 -4.25
N LYS A 71 18.81 1.38 -4.63
CA LYS A 71 19.82 0.57 -5.31
C LYS A 71 20.60 -0.21 -4.27
N ASN A 72 20.79 -1.51 -4.50
CA ASN A 72 21.73 -2.28 -3.69
C ASN A 72 23.12 -1.69 -3.90
N LYS A 73 23.83 -1.41 -2.80
CA LYS A 73 25.27 -1.14 -2.85
C LYS A 73 25.93 -2.45 -3.25
N LYS A 74 26.47 -2.52 -4.47
CA LYS A 74 27.44 -3.56 -4.82
C LYS A 74 28.71 -3.35 -4.01
#